data_AF-A0A969XKN1-F1
#
_entry.id   AF-A0A969XKN1-F1
#
_cell.length_a   1.000
_cell.length_b   1.000
_cell.length_c   1.000
_cell.angle_alpha   90.00
_cell.angle_beta   90.00
_cell.angle_gamma   90.00
#
_symmetry.space_group_name_H-M   'P 1'
#
loop_
_entity.id
_entity.type
_entity.pdbx_description
1 polymer ?
#
loop_
_entity_poly.entity_id
_entity_poly.type
_entity_poly.pdbx_seq_one_letter_code
_entity_poly.pdbx_strand_id
1 'polypeptide(L)'
;KMLDNIAFLEPYVRHLPDGAVTPVLNMVDRVPREQLDEIVADFRVAIDRQWGREPGRVFLVSALEGVRGNGAAGGLPADERPLHDVNELRELEDLLFSSLNRAGEVVDRRLAHAEHLLALLREHAADVLAESDAARRQARVGLDGLLEEAQKRLAEGLQEQARRGAGFPANAALYGMLAGRWWGPVAWLVVFWAFLLRAAGYVGRLGRSTRPLFLVGQEPADGGLGLSQPGVAASLARVEALYAERWPALADDLVRAGFAPGVREGSRWRDDVDEVAEAVQARSAHVLGEHLARLAEGLSAWPLQVLLNAPVVGMVAWVMYDTIAGFFSRAYLPADYFRHAGIAALVVWLASLAVLQVIVAVALRRALGRRAAGLLASDAGGSRLMSLQRQLAALEGLSQNPSHR
;
A
#
# COMPACT_ATOMS: atom_id res chain seq x y z
N LYS A 1 -15.39 50.29 43.26
CA LYS A 1 -14.24 49.34 43.22
C LYS A 1 -14.60 47.96 43.74
N MET A 2 -15.03 47.78 45.00
CA MET A 2 -15.40 46.46 45.53
C MET A 2 -16.56 45.81 44.75
N LEU A 3 -17.67 46.52 44.57
CA LEU A 3 -18.84 46.04 43.82
C LEU A 3 -18.50 45.75 42.33
N ASP A 4 -17.64 46.57 41.72
CA ASP A 4 -17.21 46.39 40.33
C ASP A 4 -16.40 45.11 40.15
N ASN A 5 -15.54 44.77 41.11
CA ASN A 5 -14.75 43.53 41.09
C ASN A 5 -15.64 42.29 41.29
N ILE A 6 -16.64 42.38 42.18
CA ILE A 6 -17.59 41.29 42.40
C ILE A 6 -18.40 41.04 41.12
N ALA A 7 -18.90 42.10 40.46
CA ALA A 7 -19.63 41.98 39.21
C ALA A 7 -18.73 41.45 38.06
N PHE A 8 -17.47 41.87 38.00
CA PHE A 8 -16.51 41.38 36.99
C PHE A 8 -16.28 39.86 37.07
N LEU A 9 -16.27 39.30 38.28
CA LEU A 9 -16.00 37.87 38.50
C LEU A 9 -17.24 36.97 38.30
N GLU A 10 -18.44 37.54 38.24
CA GLU A 10 -19.72 36.84 38.12
C GLU A 10 -19.75 35.77 37.00
N PRO A 11 -19.29 36.03 35.75
CA PRO A 11 -19.38 35.05 34.66
C PRO A 11 -18.51 33.82 34.91
N TYR A 12 -17.39 33.99 35.62
CA TYR A 12 -16.42 32.93 35.89
C TYR A 12 -16.85 32.07 37.08
N VAL A 13 -17.38 32.70 38.14
CA VAL A 13 -17.79 32.02 39.37
C VAL A 13 -19.01 31.12 39.14
N ARG A 14 -19.95 31.50 38.25
CA ARG A 14 -21.15 30.71 37.95
C ARG A 14 -20.87 29.29 37.43
N HIS A 15 -19.76 29.08 36.75
CA HIS A 15 -19.40 27.79 36.15
C HIS A 15 -18.64 26.86 37.10
N LEU A 16 -18.25 27.37 38.28
CA LEU A 16 -17.49 26.60 39.26
C LEU A 16 -18.43 25.84 40.22
N PRO A 17 -18.01 24.66 40.72
CA PRO A 17 -18.77 23.91 41.70
C PRO A 17 -18.83 24.65 43.05
N ASP A 18 -19.83 24.34 43.86
CA ASP A 18 -19.99 24.94 45.18
C ASP A 18 -18.77 24.66 46.07
N GLY A 19 -18.27 25.69 46.75
CA GLY A 19 -17.06 25.64 47.57
C GLY A 19 -15.73 25.78 46.81
N ALA A 20 -15.74 25.96 45.48
CA ALA A 20 -14.51 26.17 44.69
C ALA A 20 -13.94 27.60 44.77
N VAL A 21 -14.74 28.57 45.24
CA VAL A 21 -14.35 29.98 45.33
C VAL A 21 -14.33 30.38 46.80
N THR A 22 -13.17 30.84 47.26
CA THR A 22 -12.96 31.33 48.63
C THR A 22 -12.84 32.85 48.59
N PRO A 23 -13.81 33.61 49.13
CA PRO A 23 -13.76 35.06 49.16
C PRO A 23 -12.72 35.57 50.17
N VAL A 24 -11.94 36.57 49.76
CA VAL A 24 -10.87 37.18 50.57
C VAL A 24 -11.03 38.70 50.56
N LEU A 25 -11.16 39.29 51.75
CA LEU A 25 -11.13 40.74 51.94
C LEU A 25 -9.73 41.17 52.34
N ASN A 26 -9.08 41.94 51.48
CA ASN A 26 -7.74 42.47 51.73
C ASN A 26 -7.79 43.92 52.25
N MET A 27 -6.70 44.38 52.86
CA MET A 27 -6.53 45.72 53.46
C MET A 27 -7.45 45.99 54.65
N VAL A 28 -7.85 44.95 55.38
CA VAL A 28 -8.69 45.10 56.57
C VAL A 28 -8.04 45.98 57.62
N ASP A 29 -6.69 45.97 57.71
CA ASP A 29 -5.88 46.79 58.61
C ASP A 29 -6.06 48.31 58.45
N ARG A 30 -6.67 48.78 57.36
CA ARG A 30 -6.92 50.20 57.09
C ARG A 30 -8.31 50.67 57.52
N VAL A 31 -9.11 49.77 58.05
CA VAL A 31 -10.49 50.02 58.47
C VAL A 31 -10.55 49.99 60.01
N PRO A 32 -11.33 50.85 60.68
CA PRO A 32 -11.55 50.74 62.11
C PRO A 32 -12.18 49.39 62.47
N ARG A 33 -11.68 48.74 63.52
CA ARG A 33 -12.14 47.40 63.94
C ARG A 33 -13.65 47.31 64.13
N GLU A 34 -14.26 48.37 64.64
CA GLU A 34 -15.70 48.46 64.92
C GLU A 34 -16.56 48.41 63.65
N GLN A 35 -16.00 48.73 62.48
CA GLN A 35 -16.69 48.75 61.19
C GLN A 35 -16.47 47.48 60.37
N LEU A 36 -15.54 46.59 60.78
CA LEU A 36 -15.22 45.38 60.03
C LEU A 36 -16.44 44.45 59.90
N ASP A 37 -17.18 44.25 60.98
CA ASP A 37 -18.32 43.33 60.98
C ASP A 37 -19.42 43.80 60.01
N GLU A 38 -19.65 45.11 59.94
CA GLU A 38 -20.58 45.73 58.99
C GLU A 38 -20.11 45.55 57.55
N ILE A 39 -18.82 45.80 57.28
CA ILE A 39 -18.24 45.63 55.94
C ILE A 39 -18.26 44.17 55.49
N VAL A 40 -18.00 43.22 56.38
CA VAL A 40 -18.09 41.78 56.09
C VAL A 40 -19.52 41.38 55.77
N ALA A 41 -20.50 41.87 56.55
CA ALA A 41 -21.92 41.61 56.29
C ALA A 41 -22.33 42.17 54.92
N ASP A 42 -21.98 43.42 54.62
CA ASP A 42 -22.26 44.06 53.34
C ASP A 42 -21.59 43.33 52.17
N PHE A 43 -20.36 42.88 52.35
CA PHE A 43 -19.63 42.11 51.34
C PHE A 43 -20.30 40.75 51.06
N ARG A 44 -20.78 40.07 52.11
CA ARG A 44 -21.52 38.81 51.94
C ARG A 44 -22.82 39.03 51.18
N VAL A 45 -23.58 40.07 51.52
CA VAL A 45 -24.81 40.46 50.81
C VAL A 45 -24.51 40.82 49.35
N ALA A 46 -23.41 41.52 49.08
CA ALA A 46 -23.01 41.87 47.72
C ALA A 46 -22.65 40.63 46.88
N ILE A 47 -21.93 39.67 47.46
CA ILE A 47 -21.60 38.40 46.79
C ILE A 47 -22.88 37.59 46.53
N ASP A 48 -23.73 37.42 47.53
CA ASP A 48 -24.97 36.65 47.39
C ASP A 48 -25.86 37.24 46.28
N ARG A 49 -26.02 38.57 46.27
CA ARG A 49 -26.82 39.27 45.28
C ARG A 49 -26.25 39.17 43.85
N GLN A 50 -24.93 39.18 43.68
CA GLN A 50 -24.30 39.19 42.35
C GLN A 50 -24.04 37.78 41.82
N TRP A 51 -23.49 36.89 42.64
CA TRP A 51 -23.13 35.53 42.23
C TRP A 51 -24.29 34.54 42.40
N GLY A 52 -25.34 34.91 43.15
CA GLY A 52 -26.53 34.08 43.39
C GLY A 52 -26.24 32.87 44.28
N ARG A 53 -25.23 32.95 45.14
CA ARG A 53 -24.78 31.88 46.03
C ARG A 53 -24.31 32.48 47.35
N GLU A 54 -24.63 31.81 48.46
CA GLU A 54 -24.11 32.19 49.77
C GLU A 54 -22.59 32.00 49.79
N PRO A 55 -21.81 33.06 50.07
CA PRO A 55 -20.36 32.92 50.18
C PRO A 55 -20.03 31.99 51.36
N GLY A 56 -19.07 31.10 51.14
CA GLY A 56 -18.43 30.35 52.22
C GLY A 56 -17.68 31.29 53.19
N ARG A 57 -16.75 30.73 53.98
CA ARG A 57 -15.94 31.55 54.89
C ARG A 57 -15.22 32.67 54.13
N VAL A 58 -15.40 33.92 54.58
CA VAL A 58 -14.68 35.10 54.08
C VAL A 58 -13.43 35.28 54.93
N PHE A 59 -12.26 35.28 54.29
CA PHE A 59 -10.99 35.49 54.99
C PHE A 59 -10.60 36.97 55.01
N LEU A 60 -10.24 37.46 56.19
CA LEU A 60 -9.81 38.84 56.44
C LEU A 60 -8.29 38.91 56.43
N VAL A 61 -7.69 39.48 55.39
CA VAL A 61 -6.23 39.50 55.25
C VAL A 61 -5.66 40.91 55.23
N SER A 62 -4.51 41.07 55.87
CA SER A 62 -3.65 42.23 55.69
C SER A 62 -2.38 41.80 54.97
N ALA A 63 -2.29 42.09 53.67
CA ALA A 63 -1.08 41.80 52.89
C ALA A 63 0.16 42.55 53.42
N LEU A 64 -0.03 43.70 54.09
CA LEU A 64 1.07 44.49 54.66
C LEU A 64 1.74 43.78 55.85
N GLU A 65 0.96 43.05 56.65
CA GLU A 65 1.47 42.31 57.79
C GLU A 65 2.16 40.99 57.38
N GLY A 66 1.71 40.36 56.28
CA GLY A 66 2.43 39.25 55.66
C GLY A 66 3.85 39.62 55.19
N VAL A 67 4.06 40.88 54.79
CA VAL A 67 5.38 41.43 54.42
C VAL A 67 6.24 41.75 55.65
N ARG A 68 5.62 42.10 56.79
CA ARG A 68 6.33 42.31 58.08
C ARG A 68 6.96 41.02 58.62
N GLY A 69 6.29 39.89 58.44
CA GLY A 69 6.76 38.57 58.91
C GLY A 69 8.04 38.07 58.21
N ASN A 70 8.34 38.55 57.01
CA ASN A 70 9.49 38.11 56.19
C ASN A 70 10.74 39.02 56.31
N GLY A 71 10.86 39.81 57.38
CA GLY A 71 12.09 40.54 57.70
C GLY A 71 12.36 41.81 56.89
N ALA A 72 11.40 42.28 56.09
CA ALA A 72 11.47 43.59 55.43
C ALA A 72 11.09 44.72 56.42
N ALA A 73 11.85 44.86 57.49
CA ALA A 73 11.72 45.92 58.48
C ALA A 73 12.41 47.21 57.97
N GLY A 74 11.84 47.85 56.96
CA GLY A 74 12.14 49.22 56.56
C GLY A 74 10.96 50.12 56.92
N GLY A 75 11.18 51.13 57.75
CA GLY A 75 10.15 51.94 58.41
C GLY A 75 9.00 52.38 57.50
N LEU A 76 7.81 51.85 57.78
CA LEU A 76 6.57 52.34 57.21
C LEU A 76 6.30 53.77 57.72
N PRO A 77 5.88 54.69 56.83
CA PRO A 77 5.34 55.99 57.20
C PRO A 77 4.27 55.87 58.31
N ALA A 78 4.13 56.88 59.17
CA ALA A 78 3.24 56.82 60.34
C ALA A 78 1.76 56.64 59.96
N ASP A 79 1.39 57.06 58.76
CA ASP A 79 0.09 56.93 58.09
C ASP A 79 -0.17 55.54 57.48
N GLU A 80 0.83 54.66 57.43
CA GLU A 80 0.71 53.29 56.92
C GLU A 80 0.75 52.24 58.04
N ARG A 81 0.50 52.65 59.29
CA ARG A 81 0.37 51.72 60.42
C ARG A 81 -1.03 51.09 60.45
N PRO A 82 -1.15 49.76 60.62
CA PRO A 82 -2.42 49.08 60.83
C PRO A 82 -3.21 49.70 61.99
N LEU A 83 -4.51 49.85 61.79
CA LEU A 83 -5.45 50.30 62.80
C LEU A 83 -5.76 49.18 63.83
N HIS A 84 -5.54 47.92 63.47
CA HIS A 84 -5.74 46.75 64.33
C HIS A 84 -4.90 45.54 63.85
N ASP A 85 -4.98 44.44 64.58
CA ASP A 85 -4.19 43.20 64.46
C ASP A 85 -4.93 42.03 63.76
N VAL A 86 -6.16 42.25 63.28
CA VAL A 86 -6.95 41.21 62.60
C VAL A 86 -6.30 40.82 61.27
N ASN A 87 -5.84 39.56 61.16
CA ASN A 87 -5.28 38.99 59.94
C ASN A 87 -5.33 37.44 59.95
N GLU A 88 -6.09 36.88 59.01
CA GLU A 88 -6.34 35.43 58.85
C GLU A 88 -5.49 34.81 57.73
N LEU A 89 -4.42 35.47 57.28
CA LEU A 89 -3.57 35.00 56.17
C LEU A 89 -3.08 33.56 56.36
N ARG A 90 -2.65 33.20 57.58
CA ARG A 90 -2.15 31.86 57.89
C ARG A 90 -3.22 30.78 57.73
N GLU A 91 -4.46 31.09 58.09
CA GLU A 91 -5.57 30.14 57.95
C GLU A 91 -6.00 29.97 56.48
N LEU A 92 -5.85 31.02 55.68
CA LEU A 92 -6.01 30.95 54.23
C LEU A 92 -4.93 30.07 53.59
N GLU A 93 -3.67 30.20 54.02
CA GLU A 93 -2.55 29.36 53.56
C GLU A 93 -2.80 27.88 53.87
N ASP A 94 -3.18 27.54 55.11
CA ASP A 94 -3.48 26.16 55.51
C ASP A 94 -4.61 25.53 54.67
N LEU A 95 -5.64 26.31 54.34
CA LEU A 95 -6.73 25.88 53.45
C LEU A 95 -6.23 25.62 52.01
N LEU A 96 -5.37 26.49 51.47
CA LEU A 96 -4.81 26.30 50.13
C LEU A 96 -3.92 25.06 50.05
N PHE A 97 -3.02 24.86 51.03
CA PHE A 97 -2.13 23.69 51.05
C PHE A 97 -2.89 22.37 51.20
N SER A 98 -3.93 22.35 52.05
CA SER A 98 -4.75 21.15 52.23
C SER A 98 -5.60 20.80 50.98
N SER A 99 -6.10 21.81 50.27
CA SER A 99 -6.82 21.65 49.01
C SER A 99 -5.93 21.09 47.89
N LEU A 100 -4.72 21.65 47.74
CA LEU A 100 -3.76 21.22 46.71
C LEU A 100 -3.29 19.77 46.89
N ASN A 101 -3.02 19.36 48.14
CA ASN A 101 -2.65 17.97 48.43
C ASN A 101 -3.76 16.99 48.04
N ARG A 102 -5.03 17.33 48.33
CA ARG A 102 -6.18 16.49 47.96
C ARG A 102 -6.39 16.42 46.44
N ALA A 103 -6.10 17.49 45.71
CA ALA A 103 -6.19 17.50 44.25
C ALA A 103 -5.12 16.62 43.59
N GLY A 104 -3.88 16.62 44.10
CA GLY A 104 -2.80 15.72 43.65
C GLY A 104 -3.17 14.24 43.78
N GLU A 105 -3.71 13.84 44.93
CA GLU A 105 -4.17 12.46 45.17
C GLU A 105 -5.29 11.99 44.23
N VAL A 106 -6.12 12.90 43.71
CA VAL A 106 -7.20 12.57 42.77
C VAL A 106 -6.65 12.38 41.35
N VAL A 107 -5.62 13.13 40.95
CA VAL A 107 -4.96 12.99 39.65
C VAL A 107 -4.20 11.65 39.58
N ASP A 108 -3.45 11.29 40.62
CA ASP A 108 -2.72 10.02 40.67
C ASP A 108 -3.66 8.81 40.63
N ARG A 109 -4.80 8.88 41.31
CA ARG A 109 -5.84 7.83 41.23
C ARG A 109 -6.44 7.70 39.84
N ARG A 110 -6.65 8.81 39.12
CA ARG A 110 -7.17 8.78 37.74
C ARG A 110 -6.14 8.19 36.77
N LEU A 111 -4.87 8.53 36.95
CA LEU A 111 -3.78 7.96 36.14
C LEU A 111 -3.65 6.45 36.39
N ALA A 112 -3.60 6.02 37.65
CA ALA A 112 -3.54 4.60 38.01
C ALA A 112 -4.76 3.83 37.51
N HIS A 113 -5.96 4.43 37.54
CA HIS A 113 -7.16 3.82 36.98
C HIS A 113 -7.09 3.70 35.45
N ALA A 114 -6.58 4.72 34.76
CA ALA A 114 -6.36 4.67 33.31
C ALA A 114 -5.33 3.60 32.93
N GLU A 115 -4.21 3.50 33.65
CA GLU A 115 -3.19 2.45 33.46
C GLU A 115 -3.78 1.06 33.68
N HIS A 116 -4.59 0.89 34.72
CA HIS A 116 -5.27 -0.38 35.00
C HIS A 116 -6.27 -0.76 33.89
N LEU A 117 -7.09 0.19 33.41
CA LEU A 117 -7.99 -0.05 32.28
C LEU A 117 -7.22 -0.41 31.00
N LEU A 118 -6.07 0.22 30.78
CA LEU A 118 -5.22 -0.03 29.61
C LEU A 118 -4.55 -1.41 29.70
N ALA A 119 -4.15 -1.84 30.90
CA ALA A 119 -3.65 -3.18 31.17
C ALA A 119 -4.73 -4.24 30.92
N LEU A 120 -5.95 -4.05 31.46
CA LEU A 120 -7.08 -4.96 31.23
C LEU A 120 -7.46 -5.05 29.75
N LEU A 121 -7.45 -3.92 29.02
CA LEU A 121 -7.69 -3.91 27.57
C LEU A 121 -6.61 -4.71 26.81
N ARG A 122 -5.34 -4.58 27.22
CA ARG A 122 -4.23 -5.32 26.60
C ARG A 122 -4.30 -6.82 26.87
N GLU A 123 -4.69 -7.20 28.08
CA GLU A 123 -4.89 -8.60 28.48
C GLU A 123 -6.05 -9.20 27.71
N HIS A 124 -7.21 -8.54 27.69
CA HIS A 124 -8.37 -8.99 26.94
C HIS A 124 -8.07 -9.08 25.43
N ALA A 125 -7.33 -8.11 24.87
CA ALA A 125 -6.89 -8.18 23.48
C ALA A 125 -5.90 -9.34 23.23
N ALA A 126 -5.04 -9.67 24.19
CA ALA A 126 -4.13 -10.81 24.07
C ALA A 126 -4.90 -12.14 24.06
N ASP A 127 -5.89 -12.29 24.95
CA ASP A 127 -6.72 -13.49 25.04
C ASP A 127 -7.53 -13.70 23.75
N VAL A 128 -8.19 -12.66 23.24
CA VAL A 128 -8.93 -12.71 21.97
C VAL A 128 -8.00 -13.06 20.79
N LEU A 129 -6.77 -12.55 20.80
CA LEU A 129 -5.77 -12.91 19.78
C LEU A 129 -5.34 -14.37 19.93
N ALA A 130 -5.14 -14.87 21.15
CA ALA A 130 -4.75 -16.25 21.39
C ALA A 130 -5.84 -17.24 20.95
N GLU A 131 -7.11 -16.96 21.26
CA GLU A 131 -8.25 -17.79 20.84
C GLU A 131 -8.40 -17.86 19.31
N SER A 132 -8.16 -16.75 18.62
CA SER A 132 -8.28 -16.65 17.15
C SER A 132 -7.02 -17.07 16.39
N ASP A 133 -5.94 -17.48 17.07
CA ASP A 133 -4.63 -17.76 16.46
C ASP A 133 -4.67 -18.86 15.39
N ALA A 134 -5.38 -19.97 15.66
CA ALA A 134 -5.55 -21.04 14.67
C ALA A 134 -6.33 -20.58 13.42
N ALA A 135 -7.40 -19.80 13.62
CA ALA A 135 -8.20 -19.25 12.52
C ALA A 135 -7.42 -18.22 11.70
N ARG A 136 -6.61 -17.37 12.34
CA ARG A 136 -5.73 -16.39 11.68
C ARG A 136 -4.69 -17.08 10.80
N ARG A 137 -4.02 -18.12 11.31
CA ARG A 137 -3.09 -18.93 10.50
C ARG A 137 -3.77 -19.59 9.30
N GLN A 138 -4.95 -20.16 9.51
CA GLN A 138 -5.71 -20.79 8.42
C GLN A 138 -6.13 -19.78 7.34
N ALA A 139 -6.64 -18.62 7.75
CA ALA A 139 -7.00 -17.55 6.82
C ALA A 139 -5.78 -17.03 6.03
N ARG A 140 -4.61 -16.94 6.67
CA ARG A 140 -3.36 -16.56 6.01
C ARG A 140 -2.93 -17.58 4.95
N VAL A 141 -2.89 -18.86 5.31
CA VAL A 141 -2.56 -19.94 4.37
C VAL A 141 -3.56 -19.97 3.20
N GLY A 142 -4.84 -19.73 3.46
CA GLY A 142 -5.87 -19.65 2.44
C GLY A 142 -5.70 -18.46 1.49
N LEU A 143 -5.36 -17.28 2.02
CA LEU A 143 -5.07 -16.08 1.21
C LEU A 143 -3.82 -16.27 0.35
N ASP A 144 -2.73 -16.78 0.94
CA ASP A 144 -1.46 -17.02 0.24
C ASP A 144 -1.67 -18.05 -0.89
N GLY A 145 -2.36 -19.15 -0.61
CA GLY A 145 -2.68 -20.16 -1.62
C GLY A 145 -3.61 -19.66 -2.74
N LEU A 146 -4.54 -18.76 -2.42
CA LEU A 146 -5.42 -18.14 -3.42
C LEU A 146 -4.63 -17.22 -4.36
N LEU A 147 -3.70 -16.43 -3.82
CA LEU A 147 -2.82 -15.57 -4.61
C LEU A 147 -1.86 -16.38 -5.50
N GLU A 148 -1.25 -17.44 -4.96
CA GLU A 148 -0.38 -18.32 -5.75
C GLU A 148 -1.12 -19.00 -6.90
N GLU A 149 -2.32 -19.53 -6.64
CA GLU A 149 -3.13 -20.18 -7.67
C GLU A 149 -3.66 -19.16 -8.69
N ALA A 150 -4.02 -17.95 -8.27
CA ALA A 150 -4.38 -16.86 -9.17
C ALA A 150 -3.21 -16.48 -10.09
N GLN A 151 -1.99 -16.35 -9.54
CA GLN A 151 -0.77 -16.12 -10.33
C GLN A 151 -0.50 -17.22 -11.33
N LYS A 152 -0.66 -18.48 -10.91
CA LYS A 152 -0.47 -19.64 -11.76
C LYS A 152 -1.50 -19.67 -12.90
N ARG A 153 -2.79 -19.47 -12.62
CA ARG A 153 -3.85 -19.45 -13.64
C ARG A 153 -3.71 -18.29 -14.61
N LEU A 154 -3.28 -17.11 -14.14
CA LEU A 154 -2.99 -15.97 -15.00
C LEU A 154 -1.78 -16.26 -15.90
N ALA A 155 -0.70 -16.84 -15.34
CA ALA A 155 0.47 -17.26 -16.11
C ALA A 155 0.11 -18.32 -17.17
N GLU A 156 -0.68 -19.32 -16.80
CA GLU A 156 -1.16 -20.37 -17.70
C GLU A 156 -2.06 -19.79 -18.80
N GLY A 157 -2.99 -18.88 -18.47
CA GLY A 157 -3.83 -18.18 -19.44
C GLY A 157 -3.03 -17.37 -20.45
N LEU A 158 -2.05 -16.58 -19.97
CA LEU A 158 -1.14 -15.81 -20.82
C LEU A 158 -0.24 -16.71 -21.67
N GLN A 159 0.24 -17.85 -21.13
CA GLN A 159 1.03 -18.82 -21.88
C GLN A 159 0.19 -19.54 -22.94
N GLU A 160 -1.04 -19.94 -22.61
CA GLU A 160 -1.93 -20.60 -23.53
C GLU A 160 -2.37 -19.65 -24.64
N GLN A 161 -2.54 -18.37 -24.35
CA GLN A 161 -2.71 -17.35 -25.36
C GLN A 161 -1.44 -17.06 -26.15
N ALA A 162 -0.25 -17.13 -25.55
CA ALA A 162 0.98 -17.07 -26.32
C ALA A 162 1.12 -18.28 -27.26
N ARG A 163 0.60 -19.45 -26.88
CA ARG A 163 0.55 -20.66 -27.72
C ARG A 163 -0.53 -20.61 -28.80
N ARG A 164 -1.76 -20.17 -28.49
CA ARG A 164 -2.87 -20.03 -29.46
C ARG A 164 -2.70 -18.79 -30.35
N GLY A 165 -2.22 -17.70 -29.76
CA GLY A 165 -1.86 -16.43 -30.40
C GLY A 165 -0.45 -16.41 -31.01
N ALA A 166 0.32 -17.50 -30.85
CA ALA A 166 1.51 -17.79 -31.66
C ALA A 166 1.21 -17.75 -33.16
N GLY A 167 -0.08 -17.82 -33.51
CA GLY A 167 -0.59 -17.63 -34.85
C GLY A 167 -0.20 -16.30 -35.50
N PHE A 168 -0.49 -15.10 -34.95
CA PHE A 168 -0.65 -13.96 -35.89
C PHE A 168 -0.18 -12.53 -35.54
N PRO A 169 -0.10 -12.03 -34.28
CA PRO A 169 0.47 -10.69 -34.04
C PRO A 169 1.78 -10.64 -33.22
N ALA A 170 1.88 -11.31 -32.06
CA ALA A 170 3.03 -11.17 -31.17
C ALA A 170 4.31 -11.85 -31.70
N ASN A 171 4.20 -13.09 -32.21
CA ASN A 171 5.31 -13.76 -32.87
C ASN A 171 5.72 -13.05 -34.16
N ALA A 172 4.75 -12.58 -34.96
CA ALA A 172 5.04 -11.85 -36.20
C ALA A 172 5.80 -10.54 -35.91
N ALA A 173 5.44 -9.83 -34.84
CA ALA A 173 6.13 -8.62 -34.43
C ALA A 173 7.53 -8.91 -33.85
N LEU A 174 7.68 -9.99 -33.08
CA LEU A 174 9.00 -10.46 -32.60
C LEU A 174 9.91 -10.85 -33.78
N TYR A 175 9.43 -11.68 -34.71
CA TYR A 175 10.19 -12.06 -35.92
C TYR A 175 10.47 -10.86 -36.83
N GLY A 176 9.57 -9.87 -36.89
CA GLY A 176 9.80 -8.60 -37.59
C GLY A 176 10.93 -7.78 -36.96
N MET A 177 10.99 -7.70 -35.63
CA MET A 177 12.11 -7.06 -34.91
C MET A 177 13.43 -7.83 -35.07
N LEU A 178 13.38 -9.15 -35.04
CA LEU A 178 14.54 -10.01 -35.30
C LEU A 178 15.03 -9.83 -36.74
N ALA A 179 14.14 -9.79 -37.73
CA ALA A 179 14.48 -9.66 -39.14
C ALA A 179 15.33 -8.42 -39.45
N GLY A 180 15.09 -7.29 -38.76
CA GLY A 180 15.89 -6.07 -38.93
C GLY A 180 17.27 -6.10 -38.27
N ARG A 181 17.52 -7.04 -37.35
CA ARG A 181 18.74 -7.11 -36.52
C ARG A 181 19.58 -8.36 -36.75
N TRP A 182 19.08 -9.29 -37.56
CA TRP A 182 19.75 -10.57 -37.80
C TRP A 182 20.55 -10.57 -39.10
N TRP A 183 21.76 -11.13 -39.06
CA TRP A 183 22.62 -11.27 -40.22
C TRP A 183 22.74 -12.72 -40.69
N GLY A 184 23.01 -12.94 -41.98
CA GLY A 184 23.34 -14.24 -42.58
C GLY A 184 22.17 -15.01 -43.21
N PRO A 185 22.39 -16.26 -43.66
CA PRO A 185 21.38 -17.08 -44.34
C PRO A 185 20.09 -17.30 -43.52
N VAL A 186 20.21 -17.40 -42.19
CA VAL A 186 19.05 -17.60 -41.31
C VAL A 186 18.17 -16.34 -41.25
N ALA A 187 18.73 -15.15 -41.46
CA ALA A 187 17.98 -13.89 -41.48
C ALA A 187 16.94 -13.85 -42.61
N TRP A 188 17.30 -14.32 -43.81
CA TRP A 188 16.37 -14.43 -44.94
C TRP A 188 15.18 -15.33 -44.62
N LEU A 189 15.45 -16.42 -43.92
CA LEU A 189 14.42 -17.37 -43.54
C LEU A 189 13.48 -16.75 -42.50
N VAL A 190 13.99 -15.87 -41.64
CA VAL A 190 13.20 -15.16 -40.63
C VAL A 190 12.36 -14.05 -41.22
N VAL A 191 12.89 -13.32 -42.20
CA VAL A 191 12.12 -12.37 -43.03
C VAL A 191 10.98 -13.11 -43.73
N PHE A 192 11.30 -14.24 -44.38
CA PHE A 192 10.31 -15.07 -45.06
C PHE A 192 9.25 -15.60 -44.09
N TRP A 193 9.66 -16.04 -42.91
CA TRP A 193 8.74 -16.53 -41.87
C TRP A 193 7.84 -15.42 -41.32
N ALA A 194 8.39 -14.23 -41.06
CA ALA A 194 7.62 -13.05 -40.65
C ALA A 194 6.59 -12.65 -41.72
N PHE A 195 6.98 -12.71 -43.00
CA PHE A 195 6.09 -12.47 -44.12
C PHE A 195 4.96 -13.52 -44.19
N LEU A 196 5.29 -14.81 -44.07
CA LEU A 196 4.31 -15.90 -44.10
C LEU A 196 3.27 -15.75 -42.97
N LEU A 197 3.73 -15.43 -41.75
CA LEU A 197 2.86 -15.14 -40.62
C LEU A 197 1.97 -13.92 -40.88
N ARG A 198 2.51 -12.84 -41.46
CA ARG A 198 1.72 -11.64 -41.79
C ARG A 198 0.66 -11.94 -42.86
N ALA A 199 0.99 -12.73 -43.87
CA ALA A 199 0.09 -13.13 -44.94
C ALA A 199 -1.07 -13.99 -44.43
N ALA A 200 -0.81 -15.00 -43.60
CA ALA A 200 -1.88 -15.81 -43.03
C ALA A 200 -2.75 -15.02 -42.01
N GLY A 201 -2.22 -13.95 -41.38
CA GLY A 201 -2.99 -13.03 -40.55
C GLY A 201 -3.92 -12.09 -41.33
N TYR A 202 -3.64 -11.88 -42.62
CA TYR A 202 -4.54 -11.18 -43.53
C TYR A 202 -5.72 -12.09 -43.92
N VAL A 203 -5.44 -13.36 -44.25
CA VAL A 203 -6.45 -14.38 -44.61
C VAL A 203 -7.42 -14.66 -43.45
N GLY A 204 -6.91 -14.75 -42.21
CA GLY A 204 -7.74 -14.97 -41.03
C GLY A 204 -8.72 -13.83 -40.68
N ARG A 205 -8.44 -12.59 -41.14
CA ARG A 205 -9.33 -11.43 -40.97
C ARG A 205 -10.44 -11.39 -42.02
N LEU A 206 -10.18 -11.88 -43.24
CA LEU A 206 -11.20 -12.06 -44.27
C LEU A 206 -12.26 -13.10 -43.88
N GLY A 207 -11.89 -14.14 -43.12
CA GLY A 207 -12.82 -15.18 -42.67
C GLY A 207 -13.73 -14.83 -41.48
N ARG A 208 -13.59 -13.65 -40.84
CA ARG A 208 -14.40 -13.24 -39.67
C ARG A 208 -15.07 -11.86 -39.81
N SER A 209 -15.15 -11.32 -41.02
CA SER A 209 -15.74 -9.99 -41.25
C SER A 209 -17.25 -10.06 -41.51
N THR A 210 -18.05 -10.15 -40.46
CA THR A 210 -19.48 -9.76 -40.47
C THR A 210 -19.73 -8.48 -39.66
N ARG A 211 -18.81 -7.51 -39.73
CA ARG A 211 -19.06 -6.14 -39.25
C ARG A 211 -18.68 -5.10 -40.32
N PRO A 212 -19.49 -4.03 -40.47
CA PRO A 212 -19.51 -3.20 -41.67
C PRO A 212 -18.26 -2.34 -41.81
N LEU A 213 -17.83 -2.21 -43.06
CA LEU A 213 -16.62 -1.58 -43.59
C LEU A 213 -16.55 -0.04 -43.40
N PHE A 214 -17.40 0.57 -42.58
CA PHE A 214 -17.60 2.03 -42.51
C PHE A 214 -16.92 2.74 -41.33
N LEU A 215 -15.99 2.08 -40.65
CA LEU A 215 -15.12 2.72 -39.65
C LEU A 215 -13.63 2.61 -40.04
N VAL A 216 -13.36 2.73 -41.34
CA VAL A 216 -12.01 2.93 -41.89
C VAL A 216 -11.71 4.43 -41.79
N GLY A 217 -11.28 4.86 -40.61
CA GLY A 217 -10.97 6.26 -40.33
C GLY A 217 -10.22 6.50 -39.01
N GLN A 218 -10.09 5.50 -38.14
CA GLN A 218 -9.06 5.53 -37.11
C GLN A 218 -7.82 4.81 -37.64
N GLU A 219 -6.82 5.61 -38.01
CA GLU A 219 -5.44 5.14 -38.01
C GLU A 219 -5.19 4.36 -36.72
N PRO A 220 -4.60 3.14 -36.80
CA PRO A 220 -4.20 2.45 -35.60
C PRO A 220 -3.08 3.28 -34.99
N ALA A 221 -3.40 4.01 -33.92
CA ALA A 221 -2.41 4.63 -33.06
C ALA A 221 -1.29 3.61 -32.81
N ASP A 222 -0.09 4.02 -33.20
CA ASP A 222 1.20 3.39 -33.02
C ASP A 222 1.26 2.08 -32.21
N GLY A 223 1.74 1.03 -32.86
CA GLY A 223 2.79 0.20 -32.26
C GLY A 223 2.46 -0.59 -30.98
N GLY A 224 1.21 -0.97 -30.75
CA GLY A 224 0.84 -1.89 -29.66
C GLY A 224 1.32 -3.33 -29.91
N LEU A 225 2.60 -3.63 -29.66
CA LEU A 225 3.10 -5.01 -29.51
C LEU A 225 2.48 -5.66 -28.27
N GLY A 226 1.33 -6.31 -28.41
CA GLY A 226 0.69 -6.92 -27.25
C GLY A 226 -0.30 -7.99 -27.64
N LEU A 227 -0.30 -9.08 -26.86
CA LEU A 227 -1.39 -10.06 -26.76
C LEU A 227 -2.74 -9.40 -27.01
N SER A 228 -3.59 -9.98 -27.88
CA SER A 228 -4.91 -9.42 -28.14
C SER A 228 -5.64 -9.15 -26.81
N GLN A 229 -6.04 -7.89 -26.57
CA GLN A 229 -6.95 -7.46 -25.49
C GLN A 229 -7.98 -8.52 -25.07
N PRO A 230 -8.73 -9.16 -26.01
CA PRO A 230 -9.71 -10.19 -25.65
C PRO A 230 -9.17 -11.43 -24.93
N GLY A 231 -7.90 -11.79 -25.11
CA GLY A 231 -7.36 -12.96 -24.42
C GLY A 231 -6.79 -12.64 -23.04
N VAL A 232 -6.28 -11.42 -22.80
CA VAL A 232 -5.94 -10.98 -21.44
C VAL A 232 -7.22 -10.96 -20.61
N ALA A 233 -8.32 -10.44 -21.16
CA ALA A 233 -9.65 -10.52 -20.55
C ALA A 233 -10.09 -11.97 -20.27
N ALA A 234 -9.87 -12.91 -21.20
CA ALA A 234 -10.18 -14.33 -20.98
C ALA A 234 -9.34 -14.97 -19.86
N SER A 235 -8.08 -14.56 -19.71
CA SER A 235 -7.23 -15.02 -18.59
C SER A 235 -7.66 -14.44 -17.24
N LEU A 236 -8.10 -13.18 -17.22
CA LEU A 236 -8.65 -12.52 -16.03
C LEU A 236 -9.98 -13.17 -15.60
N ALA A 237 -10.85 -13.53 -16.55
CA ALA A 237 -12.09 -14.25 -16.25
C ALA A 237 -11.84 -15.62 -15.55
N ARG A 238 -10.73 -16.30 -15.85
CA ARG A 238 -10.34 -17.53 -15.14
C ARG A 238 -9.89 -17.28 -13.70
N VAL A 239 -9.27 -16.12 -13.45
CA VAL A 239 -8.90 -15.67 -12.11
C VAL A 239 -10.17 -15.30 -11.34
N GLU A 240 -11.07 -14.53 -11.94
CA GLU A 240 -12.37 -14.19 -11.35
C GLU A 240 -13.16 -15.45 -10.93
N ALA A 241 -13.21 -16.47 -11.78
CA ALA A 241 -13.85 -17.74 -11.45
C ALA A 241 -13.19 -18.46 -10.26
N LEU A 242 -11.86 -18.40 -10.13
CA LEU A 242 -11.14 -18.95 -8.98
C LEU A 242 -11.52 -18.22 -7.68
N TYR A 243 -11.61 -16.88 -7.74
CA TYR A 243 -12.04 -16.09 -6.59
C TYR A 243 -13.48 -16.42 -6.21
N ALA A 244 -14.39 -16.51 -7.18
CA ALA A 244 -15.78 -16.89 -6.93
C ALA A 244 -15.90 -18.27 -6.23
N GLU A 245 -15.06 -19.23 -6.61
CA GLU A 245 -15.04 -20.58 -6.06
C GLU A 245 -14.46 -20.64 -4.63
N ARG A 246 -13.34 -19.95 -4.38
CA ARG A 246 -12.56 -20.09 -3.13
C ARG A 246 -12.88 -19.03 -2.07
N TRP A 247 -13.39 -17.87 -2.46
CA TRP A 247 -13.65 -16.76 -1.55
C TRP A 247 -14.65 -17.09 -0.44
N PRO A 248 -15.77 -17.81 -0.65
CA PRO A 248 -16.75 -18.06 0.41
C PRO A 248 -16.14 -18.77 1.64
N ALA A 249 -15.36 -19.83 1.41
CA ALA A 249 -14.68 -20.56 2.49
C ALA A 249 -13.64 -19.69 3.19
N LEU A 250 -12.89 -18.89 2.42
CA LEU A 250 -11.88 -17.98 2.96
C LEU A 250 -12.49 -16.84 3.78
N ALA A 251 -13.63 -16.30 3.34
CA ALA A 251 -14.36 -15.27 4.05
C ALA A 251 -14.87 -15.78 5.41
N ASP A 252 -15.28 -17.05 5.49
CA ASP A 252 -15.65 -17.68 6.75
C ASP A 252 -14.46 -17.87 7.70
N ASP A 253 -13.29 -18.24 7.16
CA ASP A 253 -12.05 -18.33 7.93
C ASP A 253 -11.62 -16.93 8.43
N LEU A 254 -11.77 -15.89 7.61
CA LEU A 254 -11.50 -14.49 8.00
C LEU A 254 -12.46 -13.99 9.09
N VAL A 255 -13.75 -14.29 8.99
CA VAL A 255 -14.71 -13.93 10.05
C VAL A 255 -14.39 -14.67 11.35
N ARG A 256 -14.02 -15.96 11.28
CA ARG A 256 -13.54 -16.72 12.46
C ARG A 256 -12.22 -16.17 13.02
N ALA A 257 -11.41 -15.52 12.19
CA ALA A 257 -10.19 -14.82 12.59
C ALA A 257 -10.43 -13.42 13.20
N GLY A 258 -11.69 -12.99 13.35
CA GLY A 258 -12.06 -11.72 13.98
C GLY A 258 -12.30 -10.55 13.01
N PHE A 259 -12.32 -10.81 11.70
CA PHE A 259 -12.67 -9.78 10.71
C PHE A 259 -14.19 -9.53 10.67
N ALA A 260 -14.57 -8.31 10.27
CA ALA A 260 -15.98 -7.92 10.18
C ALA A 260 -16.77 -8.83 9.20
N PRO A 261 -18.05 -9.15 9.49
CA PRO A 261 -18.88 -10.00 8.61
C PRO A 261 -19.02 -9.50 7.16
N GLY A 262 -18.83 -8.20 6.93
CA GLY A 262 -18.85 -7.59 5.58
C GLY A 262 -17.74 -8.07 4.65
N VAL A 263 -16.81 -8.93 5.10
CA VAL A 263 -15.84 -9.63 4.23
C VAL A 263 -16.54 -10.70 3.35
N ARG A 264 -17.71 -11.20 3.79
CA ARG A 264 -18.52 -12.18 3.03
C ARG A 264 -19.20 -11.59 1.80
N GLU A 265 -19.33 -10.27 1.73
CA GLU A 265 -19.99 -9.62 0.61
C GLU A 265 -19.19 -9.82 -0.68
N GLY A 266 -19.81 -10.48 -1.65
CA GLY A 266 -19.15 -10.82 -2.91
C GLY A 266 -18.77 -9.60 -3.76
N SER A 267 -19.33 -8.41 -3.48
CA SER A 267 -18.90 -7.14 -4.10
C SER A 267 -17.44 -6.83 -3.76
N ARG A 268 -17.00 -7.14 -2.54
CA ARG A 268 -15.71 -6.68 -2.03
C ARG A 268 -14.50 -7.32 -2.72
N TRP A 269 -14.62 -8.59 -3.12
CA TRP A 269 -13.58 -9.25 -3.91
C TRP A 269 -13.72 -9.00 -5.41
N ARG A 270 -14.95 -8.77 -5.90
CA ARG A 270 -15.18 -8.41 -7.31
C ARG A 270 -14.57 -7.06 -7.66
N ASP A 271 -14.79 -6.05 -6.82
CA ASP A 271 -14.18 -4.73 -6.99
C ASP A 271 -12.64 -4.82 -7.05
N ASP A 272 -12.03 -5.70 -6.24
CA ASP A 272 -10.58 -5.89 -6.20
C ASP A 272 -10.07 -6.59 -7.47
N VAL A 273 -10.81 -7.59 -7.96
CA VAL A 273 -10.51 -8.26 -9.24
C VAL A 273 -10.67 -7.31 -10.41
N ASP A 274 -11.69 -6.45 -10.42
CA ASP A 274 -11.94 -5.46 -11.45
C ASP A 274 -10.83 -4.38 -11.47
N GLU A 275 -10.42 -3.87 -10.31
CA GLU A 275 -9.32 -2.92 -10.19
C GLU A 275 -7.99 -3.50 -10.69
N VAL A 276 -7.68 -4.75 -10.30
CA VAL A 276 -6.51 -5.49 -10.80
C VAL A 276 -6.63 -5.75 -12.30
N ALA A 277 -7.82 -6.09 -12.80
CA ALA A 277 -8.06 -6.33 -14.22
C ALA A 277 -7.82 -5.07 -15.06
N GLU A 278 -8.33 -3.91 -14.63
CA GLU A 278 -8.12 -2.63 -15.29
C GLU A 278 -6.65 -2.22 -15.28
N ALA A 279 -5.97 -2.35 -14.13
CA ALA A 279 -4.54 -2.05 -14.00
C ALA A 279 -3.68 -2.94 -14.92
N VAL A 280 -3.96 -4.25 -14.92
CA VAL A 280 -3.29 -5.22 -15.80
C VAL A 280 -3.54 -4.90 -17.25
N GLN A 281 -4.78 -4.57 -17.65
CA GLN A 281 -5.09 -4.20 -19.04
C GLN A 281 -4.35 -2.92 -19.45
N ALA A 282 -4.40 -1.86 -18.64
CA ALA A 282 -3.75 -0.59 -18.91
C ALA A 282 -2.22 -0.72 -19.06
N ARG A 283 -1.58 -1.52 -18.19
CA ARG A 283 -0.13 -1.68 -18.16
C ARG A 283 0.39 -2.78 -19.10
N SER A 284 -0.45 -3.72 -19.50
CA SER A 284 -0.04 -4.87 -20.33
C SER A 284 0.53 -4.45 -21.69
N ALA A 285 -0.12 -3.55 -22.41
CA ALA A 285 0.25 -3.20 -23.79
C ALA A 285 1.65 -2.57 -23.87
N HIS A 286 1.94 -1.57 -23.04
CA HIS A 286 3.19 -0.81 -23.10
C HIS A 286 4.39 -1.65 -22.64
N VAL A 287 4.25 -2.31 -21.48
CA VAL A 287 5.36 -3.05 -20.88
C VAL A 287 5.66 -4.33 -21.68
N LEU A 288 4.69 -4.90 -22.43
CA LEU A 288 4.94 -6.10 -23.25
C LEU A 288 5.78 -5.78 -24.47
N GLY A 289 5.56 -4.62 -25.08
CA GLY A 289 6.40 -4.11 -26.18
C GLY A 289 7.87 -3.97 -25.77
N GLU A 290 8.15 -3.31 -24.64
CA GLU A 290 9.53 -3.14 -24.16
C GLU A 290 10.25 -4.45 -23.84
N HIS A 291 9.53 -5.43 -23.30
CA HIS A 291 10.12 -6.74 -23.01
C HIS A 291 10.32 -7.59 -24.26
N LEU A 292 9.41 -7.52 -25.24
CA LEU A 292 9.64 -8.14 -26.54
C LEU A 292 10.85 -7.53 -27.25
N ALA A 293 11.03 -6.21 -27.14
CA ALA A 293 12.22 -5.54 -27.67
C ALA A 293 13.52 -6.03 -26.99
N ARG A 294 13.53 -6.12 -25.65
CA ARG A 294 14.67 -6.68 -24.89
C ARG A 294 14.95 -8.14 -25.22
N LEU A 295 13.91 -8.95 -25.41
CA LEU A 295 14.06 -10.34 -25.85
C LEU A 295 14.60 -10.43 -27.28
N ALA A 296 14.12 -9.59 -28.20
CA ALA A 296 14.65 -9.52 -29.56
C ALA A 296 16.12 -9.11 -29.56
N GLU A 297 16.52 -8.20 -28.69
CA GLU A 297 17.92 -7.80 -28.50
C GLU A 297 18.78 -8.95 -27.95
N GLY A 298 18.32 -9.65 -26.91
CA GLY A 298 19.03 -10.82 -26.38
C GLY A 298 19.12 -11.99 -27.36
N LEU A 299 18.08 -12.22 -28.17
CA LEU A 299 18.04 -13.26 -29.20
C LEU A 299 18.83 -12.88 -30.46
N SER A 300 19.07 -11.59 -30.68
CA SER A 300 19.98 -11.10 -31.72
C SER A 300 21.42 -10.95 -31.22
N ALA A 301 21.76 -11.48 -30.04
CA ALA A 301 23.14 -11.48 -29.57
C ALA A 301 24.06 -12.24 -30.54
N TRP A 302 25.23 -11.66 -30.81
CA TRP A 302 26.23 -12.18 -31.76
C TRP A 302 26.53 -13.69 -31.61
N PRO A 303 26.72 -14.25 -30.39
CA PRO A 303 27.01 -15.68 -30.24
C PRO A 303 25.91 -16.58 -30.78
N LEU A 304 24.65 -16.21 -30.59
CA LEU A 304 23.52 -17.00 -31.07
C LEU A 304 23.39 -16.90 -32.60
N GLN A 305 23.67 -15.72 -33.17
CA GLN A 305 23.69 -15.56 -34.61
C GLN A 305 24.78 -16.43 -35.26
N VAL A 306 25.99 -16.46 -34.69
CA VAL A 306 27.09 -17.28 -35.21
C VAL A 306 26.75 -18.75 -35.07
N LEU A 307 26.24 -19.19 -33.91
CA LEU A 307 25.90 -20.60 -33.68
C LEU A 307 24.87 -21.13 -34.69
N LEU A 308 23.86 -20.32 -35.05
CA LEU A 308 22.79 -20.74 -35.96
C LEU A 308 23.15 -20.57 -37.44
N ASN A 309 24.04 -19.62 -37.80
CA ASN A 309 24.50 -19.45 -39.17
C ASN A 309 25.71 -20.33 -39.52
N ALA A 310 26.58 -20.66 -38.56
CA ALA A 310 27.82 -21.40 -38.79
C ALA A 310 27.61 -22.77 -39.48
N PRO A 311 26.59 -23.58 -39.14
CA PRO A 311 26.34 -24.83 -39.85
C PRO A 311 26.00 -24.62 -41.33
N VAL A 312 25.19 -23.60 -41.64
CA VAL A 312 24.78 -23.28 -43.01
C VAL A 312 25.96 -22.72 -43.80
N VAL A 313 26.69 -21.77 -43.24
CA VAL A 313 27.88 -21.18 -43.86
C VAL A 313 28.96 -22.23 -44.06
N GLY A 314 29.19 -23.09 -43.06
CA GLY A 314 30.14 -24.19 -43.13
C GLY A 314 29.80 -25.19 -44.24
N MET A 315 28.52 -25.58 -44.36
CA MET A 315 28.06 -26.46 -45.43
C MET A 315 28.26 -25.82 -46.82
N VAL A 316 27.87 -24.56 -46.99
CA VAL A 316 28.04 -23.84 -48.26
C VAL A 316 29.51 -23.64 -48.61
N ALA A 317 30.34 -23.26 -47.64
CA ALA A 317 31.78 -23.09 -47.83
C ALA A 317 32.47 -24.42 -48.18
N TRP A 318 32.04 -25.53 -47.57
CA TRP A 318 32.56 -26.86 -47.87
C TRP A 318 32.21 -27.29 -49.30
N VAL A 319 30.95 -27.14 -49.72
CA VAL A 319 30.52 -27.44 -51.10
C VAL A 319 31.26 -26.55 -52.10
N MET A 320 31.45 -25.26 -51.79
CA MET A 320 32.19 -24.32 -52.63
C MET A 320 33.66 -24.72 -52.76
N TYR A 321 34.30 -25.07 -51.64
CA TYR A 321 35.68 -25.55 -51.63
C TYR A 321 35.83 -26.81 -52.49
N ASP A 322 34.96 -27.81 -52.31
CA ASP A 322 35.02 -29.07 -53.06
C ASP A 322 34.82 -28.83 -54.57
N THR A 323 33.93 -27.89 -54.93
CA THR A 323 33.72 -27.48 -56.32
C THR A 323 34.95 -26.83 -56.94
N ILE A 324 35.60 -25.91 -56.22
CA ILE A 324 36.79 -25.20 -56.70
C ILE A 324 37.99 -26.15 -56.76
N ALA A 325 38.21 -26.94 -55.71
CA ALA A 325 39.29 -27.92 -55.64
C ALA A 325 39.14 -29.01 -56.71
N GLY A 326 37.92 -29.50 -56.92
CA GLY A 326 37.59 -30.45 -57.99
C GLY A 326 37.85 -29.88 -59.38
N PHE A 327 37.50 -28.60 -59.61
CA PHE A 327 37.80 -27.90 -60.86
C PHE A 327 39.31 -27.83 -61.14
N PHE A 328 40.12 -27.40 -60.15
CA PHE A 328 41.58 -27.37 -60.28
C PHE A 328 42.18 -28.77 -60.46
N SER A 329 41.57 -29.79 -59.87
CA SER A 329 41.99 -31.19 -59.98
C SER A 329 41.47 -31.88 -61.25
N ARG A 330 40.73 -31.16 -62.13
CA ARG A 330 40.02 -31.70 -63.32
C ARG A 330 39.08 -32.87 -63.03
N ALA A 331 38.63 -32.99 -61.78
CA ALA A 331 37.64 -33.96 -61.35
C ALA A 331 36.28 -33.26 -61.29
N TYR A 332 35.50 -33.38 -62.36
CA TYR A 332 34.15 -32.82 -62.39
C TYR A 332 33.23 -33.61 -61.47
N LEU A 333 32.59 -32.90 -60.53
CA LEU A 333 31.62 -33.49 -59.61
C LEU A 333 30.33 -33.88 -60.37
N PRO A 334 29.75 -35.06 -60.09
CA PRO A 334 28.52 -35.51 -60.75
C PRO A 334 27.31 -34.66 -60.32
N ALA A 335 26.29 -34.58 -61.18
CA ALA A 335 25.07 -33.83 -60.89
C ALA A 335 24.35 -34.30 -59.60
N ASP A 336 24.44 -35.59 -59.29
CA ASP A 336 23.87 -36.16 -58.06
C ASP A 336 24.53 -35.61 -56.78
N TYR A 337 25.81 -35.25 -56.84
CA TYR A 337 26.50 -34.61 -55.71
C TYR A 337 25.87 -33.26 -55.38
N PHE A 338 25.66 -32.40 -56.38
CA PHE A 338 25.02 -31.09 -56.17
C PHE A 338 23.59 -31.22 -55.68
N ARG A 339 22.85 -32.24 -56.14
CA ARG A 339 21.49 -32.54 -55.63
C ARG A 339 21.53 -32.88 -54.14
N HIS A 340 22.41 -33.78 -53.72
CA HIS A 340 22.50 -34.20 -52.31
C HIS A 340 23.06 -33.10 -51.42
N ALA A 341 24.06 -32.34 -51.90
CA ALA A 341 24.60 -31.17 -51.21
C ALA A 341 23.54 -30.08 -51.01
N GLY A 342 22.72 -29.81 -52.04
CA GLY A 342 21.61 -28.86 -51.97
C GLY A 342 20.53 -29.29 -50.97
N ILE A 343 20.13 -30.56 -50.99
CA ILE A 343 19.17 -31.11 -50.01
C ILE A 343 19.74 -31.01 -48.60
N ALA A 344 21.00 -31.40 -48.39
CA ALA A 344 21.65 -31.31 -47.09
C ALA A 344 21.75 -29.86 -46.59
N ALA A 345 22.13 -28.91 -47.45
CA ALA A 345 22.16 -27.48 -47.10
C ALA A 345 20.76 -26.96 -46.72
N LEU A 346 19.72 -27.35 -47.46
CA LEU A 346 18.33 -26.99 -47.14
C LEU A 346 17.89 -27.56 -45.79
N VAL A 347 18.20 -28.83 -45.51
CA VAL A 347 17.88 -29.49 -44.23
C VAL A 347 18.59 -28.78 -43.08
N VAL A 348 19.87 -28.46 -43.21
CA VAL A 348 20.63 -27.73 -42.18
C VAL A 348 20.06 -26.32 -41.97
N TRP A 349 19.66 -25.66 -43.05
CA TRP A 349 19.05 -24.32 -43.00
C TRP A 349 17.69 -24.34 -42.27
N LEU A 350 16.81 -25.31 -42.58
CA LEU A 350 15.53 -25.50 -41.90
C LEU A 350 15.69 -25.96 -40.44
N ALA A 351 16.65 -26.85 -40.16
CA ALA A 351 16.94 -27.30 -38.81
C ALA A 351 17.41 -26.13 -37.92
N SER A 352 18.22 -25.23 -38.46
CA SER A 352 18.66 -24.01 -37.75
C SER A 352 17.48 -23.10 -37.37
N LEU A 353 16.47 -23.00 -38.25
CA LEU A 353 15.22 -22.32 -37.91
C LEU A 353 14.44 -23.06 -36.82
N ALA A 354 14.30 -24.38 -36.93
CA ALA A 354 13.56 -25.16 -35.94
C ALA A 354 14.17 -25.00 -34.53
N VAL A 355 15.49 -25.01 -34.44
CA VAL A 355 16.23 -24.73 -33.19
C VAL A 355 15.92 -23.32 -32.67
N LEU A 356 15.95 -22.31 -33.53
CA LEU A 356 15.54 -20.96 -33.14
C LEU A 356 14.10 -20.94 -32.60
N GLN A 357 13.16 -21.58 -33.29
CA GLN A 357 11.75 -21.59 -32.87
C GLN A 357 11.60 -22.18 -31.46
N VAL A 358 12.33 -23.24 -31.15
CA VAL A 358 12.38 -23.83 -29.79
C VAL A 358 12.95 -22.83 -28.78
N ILE A 359 14.05 -22.15 -29.11
CA ILE A 359 14.68 -21.15 -28.23
C ILE A 359 13.72 -19.99 -27.96
N VAL A 360 13.07 -19.44 -29.00
CA VAL A 360 12.08 -18.37 -28.90
C VAL A 360 10.90 -18.80 -28.04
N ALA A 361 10.36 -20.01 -28.25
CA ALA A 361 9.24 -20.53 -27.48
C ALA A 361 9.57 -20.67 -25.98
N VAL A 362 10.77 -21.18 -25.66
CA VAL A 362 11.25 -21.31 -24.27
C VAL A 362 11.49 -19.95 -23.63
N ALA A 363 12.13 -19.02 -24.36
CA ALA A 363 12.41 -17.67 -23.87
C ALA A 363 11.12 -16.90 -23.58
N LEU A 364 10.15 -16.96 -24.48
CA LEU A 364 8.84 -16.33 -24.32
C LEU A 364 8.08 -16.93 -23.13
N ARG A 365 8.09 -18.25 -22.96
CA ARG A 365 7.44 -18.92 -21.82
C ARG A 365 8.02 -18.50 -20.48
N ARG A 366 9.36 -18.42 -20.38
CA ARG A 366 10.04 -17.96 -19.15
C ARG A 366 9.73 -16.50 -18.85
N ALA A 367 9.73 -15.64 -19.86
CA ALA A 367 9.45 -14.21 -19.69
C ALA A 367 8.00 -13.97 -19.23
N LEU A 368 7.02 -14.67 -19.83
CA LEU A 368 5.62 -14.57 -19.44
C LEU A 368 5.36 -15.08 -18.02
N GLY A 369 6.01 -16.18 -17.60
CA GLY A 369 5.87 -16.71 -16.24
C GLY A 369 6.38 -15.75 -15.17
N ARG A 370 7.59 -15.20 -15.33
CA ARG A 370 8.14 -14.21 -14.37
C ARG A 370 7.29 -12.95 -14.27
N ARG A 371 6.63 -12.58 -15.37
CA ARG A 371 5.84 -11.36 -15.46
C ARG A 371 4.44 -11.51 -14.88
N ALA A 372 3.80 -12.67 -15.04
CA ALA A 372 2.55 -12.95 -14.33
C ALA A 372 2.73 -12.81 -12.82
N ALA A 373 3.86 -13.30 -12.29
CA ALA A 373 4.25 -13.10 -10.90
C ALA A 373 4.52 -11.61 -10.59
N GLY A 374 5.25 -10.90 -11.46
CA GLY A 374 5.57 -9.48 -11.28
C GLY A 374 4.37 -8.53 -11.32
N LEU A 375 3.43 -8.72 -12.26
CA LEU A 375 2.24 -7.88 -12.42
C LEU A 375 1.30 -8.01 -11.22
N LEU A 376 1.07 -9.24 -10.77
CA LEU A 376 0.27 -9.47 -9.57
C LEU A 376 0.99 -9.00 -8.31
N ALA A 377 2.32 -9.15 -8.20
CA ALA A 377 3.07 -8.67 -7.04
C ALA A 377 3.14 -7.12 -6.96
N SER A 378 3.32 -6.43 -8.09
CA SER A 378 3.45 -4.96 -8.10
C SER A 378 2.13 -4.24 -7.84
N ASP A 379 1.02 -4.75 -8.41
CA ASP A 379 -0.29 -4.12 -8.26
C ASP A 379 -1.07 -4.68 -7.05
N ALA A 380 -0.76 -5.88 -6.56
CA ALA A 380 -1.24 -6.31 -5.25
C ALA A 380 -0.70 -5.41 -4.12
N GLY A 381 0.43 -4.71 -4.29
CA GLY A 381 0.93 -3.76 -3.28
C GLY A 381 -0.10 -2.71 -2.82
N GLY A 382 -1.09 -2.40 -3.67
CA GLY A 382 -2.25 -1.55 -3.34
C GLY A 382 -3.57 -2.30 -3.12
N SER A 383 -3.66 -3.59 -3.46
CA SER A 383 -4.93 -4.32 -3.43
C SER A 383 -5.42 -4.59 -2.01
N ARG A 384 -6.74 -4.70 -1.88
CA ARG A 384 -7.40 -4.92 -0.59
C ARG A 384 -7.01 -6.27 0.01
N LEU A 385 -6.63 -7.25 -0.81
CA LEU A 385 -6.10 -8.56 -0.36
C LEU A 385 -4.76 -8.44 0.37
N MET A 386 -3.81 -7.66 -0.17
CA MET A 386 -2.55 -7.40 0.53
C MET A 386 -2.76 -6.53 1.78
N SER A 387 -3.84 -5.75 1.84
CA SER A 387 -4.23 -5.09 3.08
C SER A 387 -4.68 -6.09 4.15
N LEU A 388 -5.46 -7.12 3.77
CA LEU A 388 -5.90 -8.19 4.68
C LEU A 388 -4.72 -9.06 5.13
N GLN A 389 -3.81 -9.39 4.21
CA GLN A 389 -2.57 -10.12 4.53
C GLN A 389 -1.66 -9.31 5.47
N ARG A 390 -1.49 -8.00 5.23
CA ARG A 390 -0.74 -7.10 6.13
C ARG A 390 -1.40 -6.98 7.50
N GLN A 391 -2.73 -6.89 7.57
CA GLN A 391 -3.47 -6.87 8.82
C GLN A 391 -3.28 -8.19 9.59
N LEU A 392 -3.37 -9.34 8.94
CA LEU A 392 -3.06 -10.64 9.54
C LEU A 392 -1.62 -10.73 10.06
N ALA A 393 -0.65 -10.27 9.26
CA ALA A 393 0.76 -10.23 9.67
C ALA A 393 1.02 -9.30 10.85
N ALA A 394 0.36 -8.13 10.89
CA ALA A 394 0.43 -7.21 12.02
C ALA A 394 -0.18 -7.82 13.30
N LEU A 395 -1.30 -8.53 13.18
CA LEU A 395 -1.94 -9.21 14.30
C LEU A 395 -1.09 -10.39 14.83
N GLU A 396 -0.36 -11.10 13.97
CA GLU A 396 0.62 -12.12 14.40
C GLU A 396 1.86 -11.50 15.07
N GLY A 397 2.37 -10.38 14.55
CA GLY A 397 3.46 -9.65 15.20
C GLY A 397 3.10 -9.19 16.62
N LEU A 398 1.85 -8.77 16.83
CA LEU A 398 1.31 -8.39 18.13
C LEU A 398 1.13 -9.56 19.11
N SER A 399 1.00 -10.80 18.62
CA SER A 399 0.92 -12.00 19.47
C SER A 399 2.29 -12.62 19.75
N GLN A 400 3.30 -12.42 18.89
CA GLN A 400 4.64 -12.98 19.06
C GLN A 400 5.58 -12.11 19.92
N ASN A 401 5.31 -10.81 20.07
CA ASN A 401 6.17 -9.89 20.82
C ASN A 401 5.43 -9.29 22.03
N PRO A 402 5.34 -10.02 23.16
CA PRO A 402 4.77 -9.48 24.40
C PRO A 402 5.65 -8.42 25.08
N SER A 403 6.92 -8.31 24.70
CA SER A 403 7.99 -7.55 25.38
C SER A 403 8.09 -6.06 25.01
N HIS A 404 7.22 -5.54 24.15
CA HIS A 404 7.12 -4.10 23.84
C HIS A 404 5.82 -3.44 24.37
N ARG A 405 5.05 -4.12 25.22
CA ARG A 405 3.77 -3.62 25.76
C ARG A 405 3.92 -2.85 27.06
#